data_AF-A0A4D7ANY1-F1
#
_entry.id   AF-A0A4D7ANY1-F1
#
_cell.length_a   1.000
_cell.length_b   1.000
_cell.length_c   1.000
_cell.angle_alpha   90.00
_cell.angle_beta   90.00
_cell.angle_gamma   90.00
#
_symmetry.space_group_name_H-M   'P 1'
#
loop_
_entity.id
_entity.type
_entity.pdbx_description
1 polymer ?
#
loop_
_entity_poly.entity_id
_entity_poly.type
_entity_poly.pdbx_seq_one_letter_code
_entity_poly.pdbx_strand_id
1 'polypeptide(L)' 'MATDRPRYTVSVDNELFQQIEDFRFERRFQTRSEATVELIRLGLESLKKEQQTPREKPADEARDD' A
#
# COMPACT_ATOMS: atom_id res chain seq x y z
N MET A 1 15.23 -20.88 17.29
CA MET A 1 15.92 -19.74 16.65
C MET A 1 14.91 -18.61 16.54
N ALA A 2 15.13 -17.50 17.25
CA ALA A 2 14.27 -16.33 17.15
C ALA A 2 14.54 -15.66 15.80
N THR A 3 13.56 -15.68 14.89
CA THR A 3 13.65 -14.87 13.69
C THR A 3 13.49 -13.41 14.12
N ASP A 4 14.46 -12.53 13.82
CA ASP A 4 14.45 -11.08 14.14
C ASP A 4 13.31 -10.28 13.45
N ARG A 5 12.36 -10.97 12.80
CA ARG A 5 11.24 -10.38 12.10
C ARG A 5 10.01 -10.40 13.00
N PRO A 6 9.51 -9.22 13.44
CA PRO A 6 8.26 -9.16 14.18
C PRO A 6 7.13 -9.71 13.33
N ARG A 7 6.26 -10.54 13.94
CA ARG A 7 5.12 -11.15 13.27
C ARG A 7 3.84 -10.52 13.80
N TYR A 8 2.93 -10.21 12.91
CA TYR A 8 1.59 -9.76 13.24
C TYR A 8 0.59 -10.43 12.28
N THR A 9 -0.65 -10.56 12.73
CA THR A 9 -1.75 -11.14 11.96
C THR A 9 -2.72 -10.03 11.60
N VAL A 10 -3.22 -10.06 10.36
CA VAL A 10 -4.22 -9.11 9.86
C VAL A 10 -5.40 -9.90 9.29
N SER A 11 -6.60 -9.42 9.59
CA SER A 11 -7.84 -9.87 8.94
C SER A 11 -8.20 -8.87 7.85
N VAL A 12 -8.52 -9.38 6.67
CA VAL A 12 -8.92 -8.58 5.51
C VAL A 12 -10.23 -9.13 4.97
N ASP A 13 -10.99 -8.31 4.26
CA ASP A 13 -12.14 -8.79 3.50
C ASP A 13 -11.72 -9.62 2.27
N ASN A 14 -12.71 -10.24 1.62
CA ASN A 14 -12.47 -11.12 0.48
C ASN A 14 -11.93 -10.38 -0.74
N GLU A 15 -12.31 -9.11 -0.93
CA GLU A 15 -11.89 -8.33 -2.09
C GLU A 15 -10.41 -7.99 -1.98
N LEU A 16 -9.99 -7.44 -0.84
CA LEU A 16 -8.60 -7.16 -0.56
C LEU A 16 -7.75 -8.43 -0.55
N PHE A 17 -8.29 -9.54 -0.04
CA PHE A 17 -7.62 -10.84 -0.13
C PHE A 17 -7.34 -11.25 -1.58
N GLN A 18 -8.32 -11.09 -2.48
CA GLN A 18 -8.13 -11.42 -3.90
C GLN A 18 -7.10 -10.50 -4.55
N GLN A 19 -7.12 -9.20 -4.26
CA GLN A 19 -6.12 -8.25 -4.77
C GLN A 19 -4.69 -8.62 -4.34
N ILE A 20 -4.51 -9.10 -3.09
CA ILE A 20 -3.21 -9.58 -2.60
C ILE A 20 -2.78 -10.84 -3.36
N GLU A 21 -3.69 -11.77 -3.63
CA GLU A 21 -3.39 -12.97 -4.41
C GLU A 21 -3.03 -12.63 -5.86
N ASP A 22 -3.78 -11.75 -6.51
CA ASP A 22 -3.51 -11.33 -7.90
C ASP A 22 -2.12 -10.68 -7.98
N PHE A 23 -1.80 -9.76 -7.08
CA PHE A 23 -0.47 -9.16 -6.98
C PHE A 23 0.64 -10.19 -6.74
N ARG A 24 0.37 -11.21 -5.90
CA ARG A 24 1.30 -12.32 -5.65
C ARG A 24 1.57 -13.11 -6.92
N PHE A 25 0.54 -13.44 -7.70
CA PHE A 25 0.67 -14.20 -8.93
C PHE A 25 1.35 -13.41 -10.05
N GLU A 26 0.95 -12.16 -10.28
CA GLU A 26 1.52 -11.30 -11.32
C GLU A 26 3.02 -11.09 -11.15
N ARG A 27 3.46 -10.84 -9.90
CA ARG A 27 4.88 -10.63 -9.59
C ARG A 27 5.63 -11.90 -9.18
N ARG A 28 4.95 -13.05 -9.24
CA ARG A 28 5.52 -14.39 -8.97
C ARG A 28 6.13 -14.54 -7.57
N PHE A 29 5.51 -13.91 -6.58
CA PHE A 29 5.88 -14.07 -5.18
C PHE A 29 5.54 -15.47 -4.68
N GLN A 30 6.45 -16.05 -3.90
CA GLN A 30 6.30 -17.43 -3.41
C GLN A 30 5.28 -17.51 -2.27
N THR A 31 5.15 -16.44 -1.48
CA THR A 31 4.29 -16.44 -0.30
C THR A 31 3.43 -15.18 -0.21
N ARG A 32 2.28 -15.30 0.44
CA ARG A 32 1.39 -14.17 0.77
C ARG A 32 2.10 -13.13 1.63
N SER A 33 2.88 -13.59 2.60
CA SER A 33 3.63 -12.69 3.49
C SER A 33 4.61 -11.82 2.71
N GLU A 34 5.31 -12.38 1.72
CA GLU A 34 6.22 -11.64 0.86
C GLU A 34 5.49 -10.59 0.01
N ALA A 35 4.41 -11.00 -0.66
CA ALA A 35 3.57 -10.09 -1.45
C ALA A 35 3.01 -8.93 -0.61
N THR A 36 2.52 -9.24 0.60
CA THR A 36 1.95 -8.25 1.52
C THR A 36 3.00 -7.26 2.02
N VAL A 37 4.21 -7.75 2.36
CA VAL A 37 5.32 -6.89 2.78
C VAL A 37 5.71 -5.90 1.68
N GLU A 38 5.76 -6.35 0.42
CA GLU A 38 6.08 -5.47 -0.70
C GLU A 38 4.98 -4.44 -0.97
N LEU A 39 3.70 -4.84 -0.90
CA LEU A 39 2.58 -3.90 -0.99
C LEU A 39 2.64 -2.81 0.09
N ILE A 40 2.93 -3.18 1.34
CA ILE A 40 3.08 -2.23 2.43
C ILE A 40 4.25 -1.29 2.17
N ARG A 41 5.37 -1.81 1.67
CA ARG A 41 6.55 -1.00 1.33
C ARG A 41 6.23 0.04 0.25
N LEU A 42 5.58 -0.38 -0.83
CA LEU A 42 5.15 0.50 -1.92
C LEU A 42 4.14 1.55 -1.43
N GLY A 43 3.17 1.14 -0.60
CA GLY A 43 2.19 2.05 0.00
C GLY A 43 2.84 3.11 0.89
N LEU A 44 3.78 2.71 1.76
CA LEU A 44 4.51 3.66 2.62
C LEU A 44 5.40 4.60 1.81
N GLU A 45 5.96 4.15 0.68
CA GLU A 45 6.72 5.02 -0.21
C GLU A 45 5.82 6.04 -0.92
N SER A 46 4.64 5.64 -1.39
CA SER A 46 3.64 6.56 -1.97
C SER A 46 3.24 7.65 -0.98
N LEU A 47 2.89 7.25 0.25
CA LEU A 47 2.50 8.19 1.30
C LEU A 47 3.62 9.18 1.66
N LYS A 48 4.89 8.76 1.60
CA LYS A 48 6.02 9.68 1.80
C LYS A 48 6.15 10.69 0.66
N LYS A 49 5.98 10.25 -0.59
CA LYS A 49 6.02 11.14 -1.77
C LYS A 49 4.89 12.15 -1.73
N GLU A 50 3.68 11.72 -1.42
CA GLU A 50 2.50 12.59 -1.30
C GLU A 50 2.67 13.68 -0.22
N GLN A 51 3.35 13.37 0.87
CA GLN A 51 3.65 14.36 1.94
C GLN A 51 4.76 15.35 1.54
N GLN A 52 5.61 15.00 0.57
CA GLN A 52 6.71 15.83 0.11
C GLN A 52 6.32 16.74 -1.06
N THR A 53 5.31 16.37 -1.84
CA THR A 53 4.65 17.30 -2.76
C THR A 53 3.67 18.18 -1.98
N PRO A 54 3.87 19.51 -1.94
CA PRO A 54 2.83 20.41 -1.47
C PRO A 54 1.56 20.09 -2.26
N ARG A 55 0.46 19.80 -1.56
CA ARG A 55 -0.87 19.85 -2.17
C ARG A 55 -0.99 21.24 -2.79
N GLU A 56 -0.85 21.34 -4.11
CA GLU A 56 -1.45 22.43 -4.85
C GLU A 56 -2.94 22.31 -4.53
N LYS A 57 -3.38 23.10 -3.54
CA LYS A 57 -4.80 23.34 -3.34
C LYS A 57 -5.31 23.79 -4.71
N PRO A 58 -6.33 23.14 -5.29
CA PRO A 58 -6.94 23.69 -6.49
C PRO A 58 -7.39 25.11 -6.15
N ALA A 59 -6.76 26.09 -6.80
CA ALA A 59 -7.12 27.49 -6.76
C ALA A 59 -8.35 27.67 -7.64
N ASP A 60 -9.46 27.04 -7.24
CA ASP A 60 -10.73 27.18 -7.92
C ASP A 60 -11.86 27.16 -6.89
N GLU A 61 -11.93 28.25 -6.13
CA GLU A 61 -13.16 28.68 -5.49
C GLU A 61 -13.34 30.19 -5.78
N ALA A 62 -14.21 30.43 -6.77
CA ALA A 62 -14.98 31.65 -7.01
C ALA A 62 -14.21 32.91 -7.47
N ARG A 63 -13.81 32.91 -8.74
CA ARG A 63 -14.15 34.03 -9.62
C ARG A 63 -15.40 33.63 -10.40
N ASP A 64 -16.57 34.03 -9.93
CA ASP A 64 -17.74 34.30 -10.77
C ASP A 64 -18.79 35.05 -9.91
N ASP A 65 -19.08 36.27 -10.35
CA ASP A 65 -20.09 37.29 -9.98
C ASP A 65 -20.61 37.48 -8.54
#